data_AF-A0A5D4TP79-F1
#
_entry.id   AF-A0A5D4TP79-F1
#
_cell.length_a   1.000
_cell.length_b   1.000
_cell.length_c   1.000
_cell.angle_alpha   90.00
_cell.angle_beta   90.00
_cell.angle_gamma   90.00
#
_symmetry.space_group_name_H-M   'P 1'
#
loop_
_entity.id
_entity.type
_entity.pdbx_description
1 polymer ?
#
loop_
_entity_poly.entity_id
_entity_poly.type
_entity_poly.pdbx_seq_one_letter_code
_entity_poly.pdbx_strand_id
1 'polypeptide(L)'
;MKKSTKGLIVGSLVSAGGAALATAAIKKKKGDDPEVIEDTDMRNSKKIDQRESPDADKTDEEKGLTELDHAYRAEWSANGFPQTHQAMEELKEEDEKDEEDKKE
;
A
#
# COMPACT_ATOMS: atom_id res chain seq x y z
N MET A 1 -13.51 40.45 -64.20
CA MET A 1 -13.17 40.03 -62.81
C MET A 1 -14.48 40.01 -62.04
N LYS A 2 -14.90 39.07 -61.20
CA LYS A 2 -14.46 37.76 -60.69
C LYS A 2 -15.75 37.06 -60.20
N LYS A 3 -15.80 35.73 -60.28
CA LYS A 3 -16.98 34.89 -60.04
C LYS A 3 -17.25 34.66 -58.53
N SER A 4 -18.54 34.60 -58.19
CA SER A 4 -19.18 33.68 -57.23
C SER A 4 -18.94 33.84 -55.71
N THR A 5 -19.84 34.59 -55.07
CA THR A 5 -20.07 34.65 -53.62
C THR A 5 -21.02 33.54 -53.15
N LYS A 6 -20.69 32.26 -53.41
CA LYS A 6 -21.53 31.10 -53.02
C LYS A 6 -20.79 30.04 -52.18
N GLY A 7 -19.87 30.47 -51.30
CA GLY A 7 -19.01 29.56 -50.53
C GLY A 7 -19.17 29.56 -49.00
N LEU A 8 -20.08 30.34 -48.41
CA LEU A 8 -19.99 30.68 -46.97
C LEU A 8 -21.21 30.32 -46.11
N ILE A 9 -22.09 29.41 -46.56
CA ILE A 9 -23.31 29.02 -45.81
C ILE A 9 -23.28 27.56 -45.31
N VAL A 10 -22.29 26.76 -45.70
CA VAL A 10 -22.18 25.33 -45.30
C VAL A 10 -21.36 25.12 -44.01
N GLY A 11 -20.93 26.19 -43.33
CA GLY A 11 -20.01 26.08 -42.18
C GLY A 11 -20.63 26.15 -40.78
N SER A 12 -21.87 26.65 -40.60
CA SER A 12 -22.33 27.08 -39.26
C SER A 12 -23.26 26.12 -38.52
N LEU A 13 -23.68 25.00 -39.13
CA LEU A 13 -24.61 24.05 -38.49
C LEU A 13 -23.91 22.93 -37.69
N VAL A 14 -22.59 22.78 -37.83
CA VAL A 14 -21.82 21.75 -37.12
C VAL A 14 -21.30 22.25 -35.75
N SER A 15 -21.22 23.57 -35.53
CA SER A 15 -20.51 24.14 -34.38
C SER A 15 -21.25 24.00 -33.04
N ALA A 16 -22.59 24.11 -33.01
CA ALA A 16 -23.35 23.98 -31.76
C ALA A 16 -23.54 22.51 -31.33
N GLY A 17 -23.82 21.61 -32.28
CA GLY A 17 -23.97 20.18 -32.02
C GLY A 17 -22.64 19.48 -31.72
N GLY A 18 -21.57 19.84 -32.44
CA GLY A 18 -20.23 19.27 -32.23
C GLY A 18 -19.63 19.67 -30.89
N ALA A 19 -19.82 20.93 -30.44
CA ALA A 19 -19.34 21.38 -29.14
C ALA A 19 -20.07 20.69 -27.97
N ALA A 20 -21.39 20.50 -28.08
CA ALA A 20 -22.17 19.78 -27.07
C ALA A 20 -21.77 18.30 -26.98
N LEU A 21 -21.55 17.63 -28.12
CA LEU A 21 -21.08 16.24 -28.13
C LEU A 21 -19.64 16.10 -27.61
N ALA A 22 -18.75 17.02 -27.97
CA ALA A 22 -17.36 17.02 -27.48
C ALA A 22 -17.30 17.22 -25.96
N THR A 23 -18.06 18.17 -25.42
CA THR A 23 -18.13 18.41 -23.97
C THR A 23 -18.77 17.25 -23.22
N ALA A 24 -19.84 16.63 -23.76
CA ALA A 24 -20.44 15.43 -23.18
C ALA A 24 -19.49 14.23 -23.18
N ALA A 25 -18.73 14.01 -24.27
CA ALA A 25 -17.74 12.93 -24.36
C ALA A 25 -16.57 13.13 -23.39
N ILE A 26 -16.07 14.36 -23.25
CA ILE A 26 -15.02 14.71 -22.28
C ILE A 26 -15.54 14.52 -20.84
N LYS A 27 -16.78 14.93 -20.56
CA LYS A 27 -17.39 14.77 -19.23
C LYS A 27 -17.62 13.30 -18.88
N LYS A 28 -18.02 12.47 -19.85
CA LYS A 28 -18.14 11.01 -19.69
C LYS A 28 -16.78 10.38 -19.39
N LYS A 29 -15.73 10.74 -20.15
CA LYS A 29 -14.36 10.24 -19.94
C LYS A 29 -13.73 10.69 -18.61
N LYS A 30 -14.23 11.77 -18.00
CA LYS A 30 -13.78 12.29 -16.70
C LYS A 30 -14.54 11.68 -15.50
N GLY A 31 -15.69 11.03 -15.73
CA GLY A 31 -16.52 10.45 -14.67
C GLY A 31 -16.23 8.97 -14.41
N ASP A 32 -15.51 8.32 -15.32
CA ASP A 32 -15.02 6.96 -15.11
C ASP A 32 -13.68 7.06 -14.36
N ASP A 33 -13.74 7.20 -13.03
CA ASP A 33 -12.57 6.88 -12.21
C ASP A 33 -12.19 5.42 -12.54
N PRO A 34 -10.94 5.15 -12.96
CA PRO A 34 -10.54 3.79 -13.26
C PRO A 34 -10.77 2.93 -12.02
N GLU A 35 -11.33 1.74 -12.20
CA GLU A 35 -11.48 0.76 -11.13
C GLU A 35 -10.06 0.34 -10.72
N VAL A 36 -9.48 1.03 -9.74
CA VAL A 36 -8.14 0.73 -9.20
C VAL A 36 -8.31 -0.28 -8.08
N ILE A 37 -7.52 -1.35 -8.13
CA ILE A 37 -7.45 -2.34 -7.06
C ILE A 37 -7.00 -1.63 -5.78
N GLU A 38 -7.75 -1.80 -4.70
CA GLU A 38 -7.38 -1.22 -3.40
C GLU A 38 -6.01 -1.74 -2.96
N ASP A 39 -5.15 -0.82 -2.52
CA ASP A 39 -3.85 -1.18 -1.98
C ASP A 39 -4.04 -1.96 -0.68
N THR A 40 -3.46 -3.16 -0.64
CA THR A 40 -3.53 -4.08 0.50
C THR A 40 -2.26 -4.00 1.36
N ASP A 41 -1.26 -3.21 0.96
CA ASP A 41 -0.06 -3.00 1.77
C ASP A 41 -0.42 -2.34 3.11
N MET A 42 -0.09 -3.05 4.19
CA MET A 42 -0.30 -2.57 5.56
C MET A 42 0.38 -1.22 5.82
N ARG A 43 1.52 -0.95 5.15
CA ARG A 43 2.30 0.28 5.30
C ARG A 43 1.57 1.51 4.77
N ASN A 44 0.63 1.33 3.83
CA ASN A 44 -0.13 2.40 3.22
C ASN A 44 -1.52 2.57 3.84
N SER A 45 -1.80 1.85 4.94
CA SER A 45 -3.11 1.82 5.57
C SER A 45 -3.11 2.48 6.95
N LYS A 46 -3.72 3.67 7.03
CA LYS A 46 -3.97 4.38 8.31
C LYS A 46 -4.79 3.56 9.31
N LYS A 47 -5.54 2.55 8.84
CA LYS A 47 -6.37 1.71 9.71
C LYS A 47 -5.50 0.77 10.55
N ILE A 48 -4.39 0.28 9.98
CA ILE A 48 -3.47 -0.64 10.65
C ILE A 48 -2.69 0.10 11.74
N ASP A 49 -2.28 1.35 11.48
CA ASP A 49 -1.62 2.21 12.48
C ASP A 49 -2.50 2.54 13.69
N GLN A 50 -3.82 2.36 13.58
CA GLN A 50 -4.79 2.67 14.64
C GLN A 50 -5.35 1.42 15.31
N ARG A 51 -5.13 0.24 14.72
CA ARG A 51 -5.57 -1.02 15.32
C ARG A 51 -4.48 -1.51 16.26
N GLU A 52 -4.90 -1.95 17.43
CA GLU A 52 -4.01 -2.63 18.38
C GLU A 52 -3.53 -3.98 17.83
N SER A 53 -2.38 -4.43 18.31
CA SER A 53 -1.80 -5.73 17.99
C SER A 53 -2.82 -6.87 18.16
N PRO A 54 -2.86 -7.84 17.22
CA PRO A 54 -3.73 -9.01 17.31
C PRO A 54 -3.39 -9.93 18.50
N ASP A 55 -2.21 -9.76 19.10
CA ASP A 55 -1.71 -10.54 20.23
C ASP A 55 -1.70 -9.75 21.55
N ALA A 56 -2.28 -8.55 21.58
CA ALA A 56 -2.35 -7.72 22.79
C ALA A 56 -3.11 -8.38 23.96
N ASP A 57 -3.99 -9.34 23.68
CA ASP A 57 -4.68 -10.14 24.70
C ASP A 57 -3.85 -11.32 25.22
N LYS A 58 -2.77 -11.70 24.52
CA LYS A 58 -1.96 -12.88 24.80
C LYS A 58 -0.71 -12.56 25.61
N THR A 59 -0.05 -11.44 25.33
CA THR A 59 1.22 -11.08 25.94
C THR A 59 1.23 -9.61 26.36
N ASP A 60 1.91 -9.31 27.47
CA ASP A 60 1.98 -7.94 27.98
C ASP A 60 2.85 -7.05 27.07
N GLU A 61 3.79 -7.64 26.35
CA GLU A 61 4.69 -6.95 25.41
C GLU A 61 3.99 -6.47 24.13
N GLU A 62 2.82 -7.02 23.82
CA GLU A 62 2.00 -6.68 22.65
C GLU A 62 0.90 -5.65 22.98
N LYS A 63 0.67 -5.37 24.27
CA LYS A 63 -0.33 -4.38 24.71
C LYS A 63 0.11 -2.97 24.35
N GLY A 64 -0.80 -2.23 23.72
CA GLY A 64 -0.52 -0.88 23.23
C GLY A 64 0.40 -0.82 22.01
N LEU A 65 0.81 -1.96 21.46
CA LEU A 65 1.48 -2.02 20.15
C LEU A 65 0.42 -1.90 19.05
N THR A 66 0.77 -1.25 17.93
CA THR A 66 -0.09 -1.25 16.75
C THR A 66 0.04 -2.56 15.98
N GLU A 67 -0.94 -2.88 15.13
CA GLU A 67 -0.87 -4.03 14.24
C GLU A 67 0.35 -3.96 13.29
N LEU A 68 0.78 -2.76 12.90
CA LEU A 68 1.99 -2.55 12.09
C LEU A 68 3.27 -2.82 12.90
N ASP A 69 3.34 -2.30 14.13
CA ASP A 69 4.48 -2.50 15.01
C ASP A 69 4.65 -3.97 15.42
N HIS A 70 3.54 -4.68 15.63
CA HIS A 70 3.53 -6.12 15.84
C HIS A 70 4.18 -6.87 14.67
N ALA A 71 3.79 -6.55 13.43
CA ALA A 71 4.36 -7.16 12.24
C ALA A 71 5.87 -6.91 12.12
N TYR A 72 6.33 -5.68 12.38
CA TYR A 72 7.75 -5.36 12.37
C TYR A 72 8.54 -6.04 13.49
N ARG A 73 7.96 -6.14 14.68
CA ARG A 73 8.56 -6.85 15.81
C ARG A 73 8.74 -8.34 15.48
N ALA A 74 7.72 -8.96 14.89
CA ALA A 74 7.78 -10.36 14.47
C ALA A 74 8.85 -10.58 13.39
N GLU A 75 8.92 -9.68 12.39
CA GLU A 75 9.95 -9.72 11.34
C GLU A 75 11.37 -9.56 11.93
N TRP A 76 11.56 -8.63 12.86
CA TRP A 76 12.85 -8.43 13.52
C TRP A 76 13.22 -9.65 14.37
N SER A 77 12.30 -10.18 15.17
CA SER A 77 12.54 -11.38 15.98
C SER A 77 12.92 -12.59 15.13
N ALA A 78 12.29 -12.76 13.97
CA ALA A 78 12.62 -13.84 13.03
C ALA A 78 14.04 -13.71 12.44
N ASN A 79 14.52 -12.47 12.25
CA ASN A 79 15.87 -12.20 11.75
C ASN A 79 16.96 -12.32 12.84
N GLY A 80 16.57 -12.35 14.11
CA GLY A 80 17.48 -12.46 15.26
C GLY A 80 18.06 -13.86 15.49
N PHE A 81 17.58 -14.89 14.78
CA PHE A 81 18.08 -16.25 14.95
C PHE A 81 19.37 -16.46 14.12
N PRO A 82 20.37 -17.19 14.64
CA PRO A 82 21.63 -17.41 13.93
C PRO A 82 21.41 -17.98 12.52
N GLN A 83 21.92 -17.27 11.52
CA GLN A 83 21.78 -17.64 10.10
C GLN A 83 22.79 -18.71 9.65
N THR A 84 23.79 -19.02 10.47
CA THR A 84 24.89 -19.95 10.14
C THR A 84 25.02 -21.07 11.17
N HIS A 85 25.59 -22.20 10.74
CA HIS A 85 25.85 -23.33 11.63
C HIS A 85 26.79 -22.98 12.78
N GLN A 86 27.82 -22.16 12.51
CA GLN A 86 28.75 -21.69 13.54
C GLN A 86 28.02 -20.84 14.60
N ALA A 87 27.20 -19.88 14.19
CA ALA A 87 26.47 -19.04 15.14
C ALA A 87 25.43 -19.85 15.94
N MET A 88 24.91 -20.94 15.38
CA MET A 88 24.07 -21.92 16.10
C MET A 88 24.84 -22.72 17.15
N GLU A 89 26.11 -23.07 16.89
CA GLU A 89 26.96 -23.76 17.86
C GLU A 89 27.36 -22.83 19.01
N GLU A 90 27.77 -21.59 18.69
CA GLU A 90 28.13 -20.57 19.69
C GLU A 90 26.96 -20.28 20.65
N LEU A 91 25.73 -20.15 20.13
CA LEU A 91 24.54 -19.96 20.97
C LEU A 91 24.24 -21.16 21.88
N LYS A 92 24.45 -22.39 21.40
CA LYS A 92 24.28 -23.58 22.25
C LYS A 92 25.31 -23.64 23.36
N GLU A 93 26.56 -23.27 23.07
CA GLU A 93 27.61 -23.21 24.08
C GLU A 93 27.34 -22.11 25.13
N GLU A 94 26.77 -20.97 24.71
CA GLU A 94 26.33 -19.93 25.65
C GLU A 94 25.16 -20.40 26.52
N ASP A 95 24.13 -21.03 25.94
CA ASP A 95 23.00 -21.59 26.69
C ASP A 95 23.46 -22.66 27.71
N GLU A 96 24.40 -23.54 27.33
CA GLU A 96 24.96 -24.55 28.22
C GLU A 96 25.74 -23.93 29.39
N LYS A 97 26.53 -22.87 29.15
CA LYS A 97 27.25 -22.14 30.20
C LYS A 97 26.31 -21.41 31.15
N ASP A 98 25.28 -20.74 30.63
CA ASP A 98 24.27 -20.06 31.44
C ASP A 98 23.50 -21.04 32.36
N GLU A 99 23.29 -22.28 31.91
CA GLU A 99 22.67 -23.35 32.69
C GLU A 99 23.62 -23.98 33.72
N GLU A 100 24.93 -23.93 33.50
CA GLU A 100 25.94 -24.32 34.50
C GLU A 100 26.08 -23.24 35.59
N ASP A 101 26.17 -21.97 35.20
CA ASP A 101 26.28 -20.83 36.12
C ASP A 101 25.05 -20.66 37.03
N LYS A 102 23.86 -21.06 36.59
CA LYS A 102 22.63 -21.07 37.42
C LYS A 102 22.58 -22.24 38.42
N LYS A 103 23.42 -23.26 38.25
CA LYS A 103 23.46 -24.45 39.13
C LYS A 103 24.49 -24.33 40.25
N GLU A 104 25.43 -23.40 40.16
CA GLU A 104 26.33 -23.00 41.25
C GLU A 104 25.68 -21.97 42.20
#